data_AF-A0A932XVF0-F1
#
_entry.id   AF-A0A932XVF0-F1
#
_cell.length_a   1.000
_cell.length_b   1.000
_cell.length_c   1.000
_cell.angle_alpha   90.00
_cell.angle_beta   90.00
_cell.angle_gamma   90.00
#
_symmetry.space_group_name_H-M   'P 1'
#
loop_
_entity.id
_entity.type
_entity.pdbx_description
1 polymer ?
#
loop_
_entity_poly.entity_id
_entity_poly.type
_entity_poly.pdbx_seq_one_letter_code
_entity_poly.pdbx_strand_id
1 'polypeptide(L)'
;MAGIPPALATILLAALPVGELRVALPTALLVYDLPLPYAAALSIVGNMLPVYFLLVGLEGVSSWARRVSPLADRLLGWLFARTRRRLDARVARLEHWALAIFVAIPLPATGAWTGALAAFVFGLPRWRSFLAILVGVCAAAALVAALTVGASFAFTNILR
;
A
#
# COMPACT_ATOMS: atom_id res chain seq x y z
N MET A 1 -20.00 11.77 -8.05
CA MET A 1 -19.82 12.12 -6.63
C MET A 1 -19.97 13.63 -6.46
N ALA A 2 -21.20 14.14 -6.55
CA ALA A 2 -21.47 15.57 -6.39
C ALA A 2 -21.46 15.93 -4.90
N GLY A 3 -20.52 16.77 -4.47
CA GLY A 3 -20.47 17.34 -3.12
C GLY A 3 -19.24 16.99 -2.26
N ILE A 4 -18.39 16.04 -2.67
CA ILE A 4 -17.15 15.73 -1.95
C ILE A 4 -16.00 16.57 -2.54
N PRO A 5 -15.23 17.31 -1.73
CA PRO A 5 -14.04 18.03 -2.20
C PRO A 5 -13.08 17.07 -2.94
N PRO A 6 -12.54 17.43 -4.11
CA PRO A 6 -11.67 16.55 -4.88
C PRO A 6 -10.51 15.98 -4.07
N ALA A 7 -9.91 16.80 -3.19
CA ALA A 7 -8.84 16.36 -2.31
C ALA A 7 -9.26 15.25 -1.34
N LEU A 8 -10.47 15.36 -0.76
CA LEU A 8 -11.02 14.35 0.13
C LEU A 8 -11.38 13.09 -0.64
N ALA A 9 -11.95 13.22 -1.85
CA ALA A 9 -12.23 12.09 -2.72
C ALA A 9 -10.95 11.31 -3.07
N THR A 10 -9.84 12.00 -3.38
CA THR A 10 -8.53 11.38 -3.62
C THR A 10 -8.03 10.60 -2.40
N ILE A 11 -8.10 11.20 -1.20
CA ILE A 11 -7.70 10.53 0.05
C ILE A 11 -8.54 9.27 0.29
N LEU A 12 -9.86 9.37 0.14
CA LEU A 12 -10.77 8.24 0.35
C LEU A 12 -10.53 7.13 -0.66
N LEU A 13 -10.36 7.46 -1.94
CA LEU A 13 -10.02 6.48 -2.98
C LEU A 13 -8.67 5.82 -2.71
N ALA A 14 -7.67 6.57 -2.28
CA ALA A 14 -6.34 6.05 -1.94
C ALA A 14 -6.36 5.14 -0.71
N ALA A 15 -7.28 5.41 0.21
CA ALA A 15 -7.48 4.61 1.41
C ALA A 15 -8.23 3.30 1.13
N LEU A 16 -8.99 3.18 0.02
CA LEU A 16 -9.69 1.94 -0.31
C LEU A 16 -8.71 0.80 -0.64
N PRO A 17 -8.99 -0.44 -0.21
CA PRO A 17 -8.13 -1.60 -0.48
C PRO A 17 -8.04 -1.97 -1.97
N VAL A 18 -9.04 -1.60 -2.77
CA VAL A 18 -9.10 -1.90 -4.22
C VAL A 18 -8.70 -0.68 -5.07
N GLY A 19 -9.02 0.54 -4.60
CA GLY A 19 -8.66 1.77 -5.28
C GLY A 19 -7.15 2.05 -5.20
N GLU A 20 -6.60 2.01 -3.98
CA GLU A 20 -5.19 2.31 -3.67
C GLU A 20 -4.63 3.56 -4.38
N LEU A 21 -3.32 3.80 -4.25
CA LEU A 21 -2.64 4.89 -4.97
C LEU A 21 -2.77 4.76 -6.50
N ARG A 22 -2.96 3.54 -7.02
CA ARG A 22 -3.01 3.22 -8.45
C ARG A 22 -4.24 3.79 -9.15
N VAL A 23 -5.37 3.88 -8.47
CA VAL A 23 -6.58 4.50 -9.03
C VAL A 23 -6.69 5.94 -8.54
N ALA A 24 -6.32 6.21 -7.28
CA ALA A 24 -6.43 7.56 -6.71
C ALA A 24 -5.56 8.60 -7.43
N LEU A 25 -4.33 8.26 -7.80
CA LEU A 25 -3.41 9.21 -8.44
C LEU A 25 -3.84 9.54 -9.88
N PRO A 26 -4.15 8.56 -10.77
CA PRO A 26 -4.66 8.88 -12.09
C PRO A 26 -6.01 9.59 -12.06
N THR A 27 -6.91 9.24 -11.14
CA THR A 27 -8.20 9.96 -11.01
C THR A 27 -8.00 11.39 -10.56
N ALA A 28 -7.10 11.64 -9.60
CA ALA A 28 -6.75 13.00 -9.18
C ALA A 28 -6.17 13.84 -10.31
N LEU A 29 -5.35 13.25 -11.19
CA LEU A 29 -4.73 13.93 -12.32
C LEU A 29 -5.67 14.15 -13.50
N LEU A 30 -6.45 13.13 -13.88
CA LEU A 30 -7.23 13.12 -15.12
C LEU A 30 -8.69 13.52 -14.96
N VAL A 31 -9.26 13.35 -13.76
CA VAL A 31 -10.69 13.62 -13.50
C VAL A 31 -10.87 14.89 -12.67
N TYR A 32 -9.94 15.13 -11.74
CA TYR A 32 -10.00 16.29 -10.84
C TYR A 32 -9.01 17.40 -11.21
N ASP A 33 -8.19 17.20 -12.25
CA ASP A 33 -7.20 18.16 -12.75
C ASP A 33 -6.30 18.75 -11.64
N LEU A 34 -6.00 17.95 -10.61
CA LEU A 34 -5.16 18.40 -9.51
C LEU A 34 -3.70 18.49 -9.95
N PRO A 35 -2.93 19.49 -9.48
CA PRO A 35 -1.51 19.58 -9.76
C PRO A 35 -0.78 18.31 -9.28
N LEU A 36 0.13 17.78 -10.10
CA LEU A 36 0.87 16.55 -9.82
C LEU A 36 1.44 16.42 -8.40
N PRO A 37 2.18 17.40 -7.85
CA PRO A 37 2.73 17.27 -6.50
C PRO A 37 1.63 17.21 -5.43
N TYR A 38 0.51 17.90 -5.65
CA TYR A 38 -0.62 17.91 -4.73
C TYR A 38 -1.40 16.57 -4.79
N ALA A 39 -1.69 16.08 -6.00
CA ALA A 39 -2.32 14.78 -6.23
C ALA A 39 -1.49 13.63 -5.64
N ALA A 40 -0.17 13.66 -5.82
CA ALA A 40 0.75 12.68 -5.26
C ALA A 40 0.76 12.71 -3.73
N ALA A 41 0.87 13.90 -3.12
CA ALA A 41 0.87 14.05 -1.68
C ALA A 41 -0.43 13.50 -1.05
N LEU A 42 -1.59 13.87 -1.59
CA LEU A 42 -2.88 13.39 -1.10
C LEU A 42 -3.03 11.87 -1.25
N SER A 43 -2.61 11.32 -2.38
CA SER A 43 -2.69 9.87 -2.63
C SER A 43 -1.77 9.09 -1.69
N ILE A 44 -0.55 9.58 -1.45
CA ILE A 44 0.40 8.94 -0.52
C ILE A 44 -0.15 9.01 0.91
N VAL A 45 -0.61 10.18 1.37
CA VAL A 45 -1.16 10.35 2.73
C VAL A 45 -2.40 9.48 2.94
N GLY A 46 -3.35 9.51 2.00
CA GLY A 46 -4.56 8.69 2.07
C GLY A 46 -4.27 7.19 2.06
N ASN A 47 -3.23 6.77 1.36
CA ASN A 47 -2.82 5.36 1.32
C ASN A 47 -2.05 4.91 2.57
N MET A 48 -1.23 5.78 3.17
CA MET A 48 -0.48 5.46 4.38
C MET A 48 -1.34 5.43 5.65
N LEU A 49 -2.47 6.15 5.64
CA LEU A 49 -3.42 6.17 6.76
C LEU A 49 -3.91 4.75 7.13
N PRO A 50 -4.53 3.96 6.24
CA PRO A 50 -4.93 2.59 6.57
C PRO A 50 -3.74 1.68 6.87
N VAL A 51 -2.59 1.88 6.22
CA VAL A 51 -1.36 1.09 6.49
C VAL A 51 -0.95 1.21 7.94
N TYR A 52 -0.96 2.42 8.50
CA TYR A 52 -0.65 2.63 9.91
C TYR A 52 -1.59 1.83 10.82
N PHE A 53 -2.91 1.93 10.58
CA PHE A 53 -3.90 1.20 11.36
C PHE A 53 -3.80 -0.32 11.21
N LEU A 54 -3.47 -0.83 10.02
CA LEU A 54 -3.25 -2.25 9.79
C LEU A 54 -2.03 -2.76 10.56
N LEU A 55 -0.89 -2.08 10.46
CA LEU A 55 0.34 -2.50 11.14
C LEU A 55 0.19 -2.54 12.66
N VAL A 56 -0.63 -1.65 13.24
CA VAL A 56 -0.91 -1.63 14.69
C VAL A 56 -2.02 -2.62 15.06
N GLY A 57 -3.07 -2.73 14.25
CA GLY A 57 -4.28 -3.48 14.57
C GLY A 57 -4.21 -4.99 14.31
N LEU A 58 -3.41 -5.43 13.32
CA LEU A 58 -3.39 -6.83 12.89
C LEU A 58 -2.92 -7.81 13.98
N GLU A 59 -2.01 -7.39 14.85
CA GLU A 59 -1.61 -8.20 16.02
C GLU A 59 -2.78 -8.39 16.99
N GLY A 60 -3.54 -7.32 17.26
CA GLY A 60 -4.73 -7.38 18.11
C GLY A 60 -5.80 -8.29 17.52
N VAL A 61 -6.17 -8.06 16.26
CA VAL A 61 -7.19 -8.84 15.54
C VAL A 61 -6.81 -10.32 15.45
N SER A 62 -5.55 -10.63 15.14
CA SER A 62 -5.10 -12.02 15.08
C SER A 62 -5.12 -12.69 16.45
N SER A 63 -4.70 -12.00 17.51
CA SER A 63 -4.74 -12.55 18.87
C SER A 63 -6.17 -12.81 19.33
N TRP A 64 -7.13 -11.97 18.93
CA TRP A 64 -8.54 -12.17 19.20
C TRP A 64 -9.10 -13.34 18.39
N ALA A 65 -8.82 -13.42 17.09
CA ALA A 65 -9.27 -14.50 16.22
C ALA A 65 -8.79 -15.87 16.70
N ARG A 66 -7.53 -15.97 17.16
CA ARG A 66 -6.96 -17.19 17.75
C ARG A 66 -7.66 -17.61 19.05
N ARG A 67 -8.16 -16.67 19.85
CA ARG A 67 -8.91 -16.98 21.09
C ARG A 67 -10.34 -17.43 20.80
N VAL A 68 -10.97 -16.85 19.79
CA VAL A 68 -12.38 -17.12 19.47
C VAL A 68 -12.56 -18.41 18.67
N SER A 69 -11.60 -18.78 17.81
CA SER A 69 -11.71 -19.94 16.93
C SER A 69 -10.50 -20.87 17.02
N PRO A 70 -10.69 -22.13 17.43
CA PRO A 70 -9.63 -23.15 17.39
C PRO A 70 -9.07 -23.40 15.98
N LEU A 71 -9.90 -23.21 14.94
CA LEU A 71 -9.45 -23.31 13.56
C LEU A 71 -8.49 -22.16 13.21
N ALA A 72 -8.85 -20.92 13.56
CA ALA A 72 -7.98 -19.76 13.34
C ALA A 72 -6.66 -19.89 14.11
N ASP A 73 -6.68 -20.44 15.32
CA ASP A 73 -5.47 -20.73 16.10
C ASP A 73 -4.52 -21.69 15.37
N ARG A 74 -5.05 -22.81 14.86
CA ARG A 74 -4.26 -23.78 14.08
C ARG A 74 -3.71 -23.17 12.80
N LEU A 75 -4.53 -22.44 12.04
CA LEU A 75 -4.13 -21.86 10.76
C LEU A 75 -3.07 -20.76 10.94
N LEU A 76 -3.31 -19.79 11.83
CA LEU A 76 -2.36 -18.71 12.10
C LEU A 76 -1.10 -19.22 12.78
N GLY A 77 -1.22 -20.21 13.67
CA GLY A 77 -0.07 -20.87 14.30
C GLY A 77 0.81 -21.57 13.26
N TRP A 78 0.21 -22.35 12.34
CA TRP A 78 0.93 -22.98 11.24
C TRP A 78 1.60 -21.95 10.32
N LEU A 79 0.88 -20.88 9.96
CA LEU A 79 1.39 -19.81 9.11
C LEU A 79 2.61 -19.14 9.74
N PHE A 80 2.48 -18.66 10.99
CA PHE A 80 3.57 -17.96 11.69
C PHE A 80 4.77 -18.86 11.97
N ALA A 81 4.56 -20.14 12.26
CA ALA A 81 5.67 -21.09 12.44
C ALA A 81 6.50 -21.26 11.16
N ARG A 82 5.89 -21.08 9.98
CA ARG A 82 6.56 -21.19 8.70
C ARG A 82 7.18 -19.88 8.23
N THR A 83 6.54 -18.74 8.51
CA THR A 83 6.96 -17.42 8.01
C THR A 83 7.87 -16.64 8.96
N ARG A 84 7.71 -16.77 10.28
CA ARG A 84 8.45 -15.98 11.29
C ARG A 84 9.74 -16.66 11.77
N ARG A 85 10.38 -17.46 10.91
CA ARG A 85 11.68 -18.05 11.26
C ARG A 85 12.68 -16.93 11.47
N ARG A 86 13.41 -16.96 12.59
CA ARG A 86 14.43 -15.93 12.88
C ARG A 86 15.52 -16.04 11.83
N LEU A 87 15.58 -15.05 10.95
CA LEU A 87 16.60 -14.91 9.94
C LEU A 87 17.71 -13.98 10.45
N ASP A 88 18.94 -14.20 9.98
CA ASP A 88 20.09 -13.39 10.37
C ASP A 88 19.89 -11.90 10.11
N ALA A 89 20.58 -11.03 10.85
CA ALA A 89 20.45 -9.58 10.73
C ALA A 89 20.68 -9.04 9.30
N ARG A 90 21.50 -9.72 8.49
CA ARG A 90 21.67 -9.41 7.06
C ARG A 90 20.39 -9.67 6.26
N VAL A 91 19.77 -10.82 6.49
CA VAL A 91 18.51 -11.21 5.83
C VAL A 91 17.37 -10.32 6.29
N ALA A 92 17.32 -9.96 7.58
CA ALA A 92 16.35 -9.01 8.10
C ALA A 92 16.38 -7.66 7.37
N ARG A 93 17.56 -7.18 6.95
CA ARG A 93 17.65 -5.95 6.14
C ARG A 93 17.07 -6.15 4.74
N LEU A 94 17.32 -7.31 4.14
CA LEU A 94 16.80 -7.66 2.81
C LEU A 94 15.28 -7.78 2.79
N GLU A 95 14.65 -8.25 3.86
CA GLU A 95 13.17 -8.37 3.96
C GLU A 95 12.47 -7.01 3.82
N HIS A 96 13.04 -5.94 4.39
CA HIS A 96 12.45 -4.61 4.30
C HIS A 96 12.62 -4.01 2.90
N TRP A 97 13.74 -4.28 2.24
CA TRP A 97 13.94 -3.89 0.84
C TRP A 97 13.03 -4.69 -0.10
N ALA A 98 12.88 -6.00 0.15
CA ALA A 98 11.95 -6.83 -0.59
C ALA A 98 10.50 -6.34 -0.42
N LEU A 99 10.12 -5.93 0.79
CA LEU A 99 8.81 -5.31 1.05
C LEU A 99 8.64 -3.99 0.31
N ALA A 100 9.66 -3.11 0.33
CA ALA A 100 9.61 -1.84 -0.39
C ALA A 100 9.47 -2.05 -1.91
N ILE A 101 10.25 -2.97 -2.48
CA ILE A 101 10.19 -3.33 -3.90
C ILE A 101 8.82 -3.95 -4.24
N PHE A 102 8.32 -4.86 -3.40
CA PHE A 102 7.00 -5.46 -3.57
C PHE A 102 5.92 -4.37 -3.68
N VAL A 103 5.92 -3.39 -2.78
CA VAL A 103 4.94 -2.28 -2.79
C VAL A 103 5.17 -1.30 -3.95
N ALA A 104 6.42 -1.10 -4.37
CA ALA A 104 6.78 -0.19 -5.46
C ALA A 104 6.21 -0.61 -6.82
N ILE A 105 6.01 -1.91 -7.02
CA ILE A 105 5.45 -2.44 -8.26
C ILE A 105 3.95 -2.12 -8.29
N PRO A 106 3.44 -1.40 -9.32
CA PRO A 106 2.03 -1.02 -9.42
C PRO A 106 1.19 -2.15 -10.05
N LEU A 107 1.36 -3.40 -9.61
CA LEU A 107 0.57 -4.55 -10.05
C LEU A 107 -0.64 -4.78 -9.14
N PRO A 108 -1.75 -5.34 -9.66
CA PRO A 108 -2.86 -5.74 -8.79
C PRO A 108 -2.33 -6.66 -7.66
N ALA A 109 -2.79 -6.42 -6.43
CA ALA A 109 -2.37 -7.11 -5.20
C ALA A 109 -0.95 -6.83 -4.66
N THR A 110 -0.09 -6.03 -5.29
CA THR A 110 1.25 -5.66 -4.74
C THR A 110 1.27 -4.27 -4.08
N GLY A 111 0.20 -3.95 -3.37
CA GLY A 111 -0.06 -2.62 -2.82
C GLY A 111 0.35 -2.44 -1.37
N ALA A 112 0.06 -1.27 -0.81
CA ALA A 112 0.42 -0.97 0.57
C ALA A 112 -0.42 -1.77 1.58
N TRP A 113 -1.69 -2.08 1.25
CA TRP A 113 -2.56 -2.93 2.07
C TRP A 113 -1.98 -4.34 2.19
N THR A 114 -1.60 -4.93 1.06
CA THR A 114 -1.00 -6.27 1.03
C THR A 114 0.43 -6.26 1.57
N GLY A 115 1.18 -5.18 1.40
CA GLY A 115 2.47 -4.96 2.05
C GLY A 115 2.36 -4.95 3.58
N ALA A 116 1.35 -4.28 4.14
CA ALA A 116 1.10 -4.28 5.59
C ALA A 116 0.74 -5.67 6.10
N LEU A 117 -0.10 -6.41 5.37
CA LEU A 117 -0.43 -7.81 5.67
C LEU A 117 0.80 -8.72 5.58
N ALA A 118 1.63 -8.54 4.56
CA ALA A 118 2.88 -9.30 4.40
C ALA A 118 3.81 -9.02 5.58
N ALA A 119 4.03 -7.75 5.94
CA ALA A 119 4.82 -7.38 7.09
C ALA A 119 4.33 -8.05 8.39
N PHE A 120 3.02 -8.10 8.58
CA PHE A 120 2.41 -8.78 9.71
C PHE A 120 2.63 -10.31 9.68
N VAL A 121 2.43 -10.96 8.53
CA VAL A 121 2.61 -12.41 8.36
C VAL A 121 4.05 -12.83 8.60
N PHE A 122 5.02 -12.06 8.08
CA PHE A 122 6.45 -12.29 8.29
C PHE A 122 6.96 -11.83 9.67
N GLY A 123 6.12 -11.14 10.46
CA GLY A 123 6.49 -10.67 11.79
C GLY A 123 7.57 -9.59 11.77
N LEU A 124 7.57 -8.76 10.72
CA LEU A 124 8.53 -7.69 10.55
C LEU A 124 8.29 -6.56 11.58
N PRO A 125 9.34 -5.85 12.02
CA PRO A 125 9.21 -4.77 12.98
C PRO A 125 8.39 -3.60 12.40
N ARG A 126 7.22 -3.36 12.99
CA ARG A 126 6.20 -2.36 12.61
C ARG A 126 6.75 -1.05 12.03
N TRP A 127 7.70 -0.41 12.70
CA TRP A 127 8.21 0.91 12.27
C TRP A 127 9.07 0.82 11.02
N ARG A 128 9.90 -0.22 10.90
CA ARG A 128 10.70 -0.43 9.70
C ARG A 128 9.83 -0.86 8.54
N SER A 129 8.79 -1.66 8.79
CA SER A 129 7.79 -2.02 7.78
C SER A 129 7.02 -0.81 7.28
N PHE A 130 6.60 0.10 8.18
CA PHE A 130 5.95 1.35 7.80
C PHE A 130 6.84 2.19 6.89
N LEU A 131 8.12 2.37 7.24
CA LEU A 131 9.08 3.11 6.41
C LEU A 131 9.35 2.42 5.07
N ALA A 132 9.46 1.09 5.04
CA ALA A 132 9.65 0.33 3.81
C ALA A 132 8.43 0.45 2.88
N ILE A 133 7.21 0.35 3.41
CA ILE A 133 5.97 0.55 2.65
C ILE A 133 5.90 1.98 2.14
N LEU A 134 6.21 2.99 2.96
CA LEU A 134 6.25 4.39 2.52
C LEU A 134 7.20 4.60 1.34
N VAL A 135 8.42 4.06 1.41
CA VAL A 135 9.39 4.12 0.30
C VAL A 135 8.83 3.46 -0.96
N GLY A 136 8.21 2.29 -0.81
CA GLY A 136 7.54 1.60 -1.91
C GLY A 136 6.40 2.42 -2.52
N VAL A 137 5.54 3.02 -1.68
CA VAL A 137 4.41 3.86 -2.11
C VAL A 137 4.90 5.10 -2.85
N CYS A 138 5.99 5.74 -2.40
CA CYS A 138 6.60 6.86 -3.11
C CYS A 138 7.14 6.46 -4.49
N ALA A 139 7.81 5.29 -4.58
CA ALA A 139 8.29 4.76 -5.86
C ALA A 139 7.13 4.39 -6.80
N ALA A 140 6.08 3.76 -6.28
CA ALA A 140 4.87 3.46 -7.02
C ALA A 140 4.18 4.75 -7.52
N ALA A 141 4.14 5.80 -6.70
CA ALA A 141 3.57 7.09 -7.08
C ALA A 141 4.32 7.73 -8.25
N ALA A 142 5.66 7.72 -8.21
CA ALA A 142 6.48 8.22 -9.31
C ALA A 142 6.24 7.42 -10.61
N LEU A 143 6.17 6.09 -10.52
CA LEU A 143 5.96 5.23 -11.68
C LEU A 143 4.54 5.41 -12.27
N VAL A 144 3.51 5.40 -11.44
CA VAL A 144 2.12 5.62 -11.87
C VAL A 144 1.95 7.02 -12.46
N ALA A 145 2.55 8.05 -11.85
CA ALA A 145 2.55 9.40 -12.41
C ALA A 145 3.19 9.45 -13.80
N ALA A 146 4.38 8.85 -13.97
CA ALA A 146 5.07 8.81 -15.25
C ALA A 146 4.25 8.09 -16.33
N LEU A 147 3.65 6.94 -15.99
CA LEU A 147 2.77 6.20 -16.89
C LEU A 147 1.53 6.99 -17.27
N THR A 148 0.92 7.68 -16.30
CA THR A 148 -0.30 8.47 -16.53
C THR A 148 -0.01 9.66 -17.45
N VAL A 149 0.99 10.47 -17.12
CA VAL A 149 1.37 11.65 -17.91
C VAL A 149 1.85 11.23 -19.31
N GLY A 150 2.68 10.19 -19.39
CA GLY A 150 3.18 9.66 -20.66
C GLY A 150 2.07 9.13 -21.57
N ALA A 151 1.10 8.39 -21.00
CA ALA A 151 -0.05 7.90 -21.75
C ALA A 151 -0.95 9.04 -22.24
N SER A 152 -1.22 10.04 -21.40
CA SER A 152 -2.01 11.22 -21.79
C SER A 152 -1.35 12.02 -22.91
N PHE A 153 -0.03 12.19 -22.86
CA PHE A 153 0.72 12.86 -23.91
C PHE A 153 0.67 12.09 -25.24
N ALA A 154 0.93 10.78 -25.21
CA ALA A 154 0.88 9.93 -26.39
C ALA A 154 -0.52 9.91 -27.03
N PHE A 155 -1.57 9.80 -26.21
CA PHE A 155 -2.95 9.82 -26.67
C PHE A 155 -3.33 11.14 -27.36
N THR A 156 -2.91 12.28 -26.78
CA THR A 156 -3.18 13.61 -27.35
C THR A 156 -2.47 13.80 -28.70
N ASN A 157 -1.27 13.23 -28.87
CA ASN A 157 -0.49 13.36 -30.10
C ASN A 157 -0.99 12.45 -31.24
N ILE A 158 -1.69 11.34 -30.92
CA ILE A 158 -2.29 10.44 -31.91
C ILE A 158 -3.60 11.00 -32.47
N LEU A 159 -4.31 11.82 -31.69
CA LEU A 159 -5.61 12.40 -32.06
C LEU A 159 -5.50 13.75 -32.79
N ARG A 160 -4.29 14.26 -33.03
CA ARG A 160 -4.00 15.44 -33.84
C ARG A 160 -3.47 15.02 -35.19
#